data_AF-A0A917U915-F1
#
_entry.id   AF-A0A917U915-F1
#
_cell.length_a   1.000
_cell.length_b   1.000
_cell.length_c   1.000
_cell.angle_alpha   90.00
_cell.angle_beta   90.00
_cell.angle_gamma   90.00
#
_symmetry.space_group_name_H-M   'P 1'
#
loop_
_entity.id
_entity.type
_entity.pdbx_description
1 polymer ?
#
loop_
_entity_poly.entity_id
_entity_poly.type
_entity_poly.pdbx_seq_one_letter_code
_entity_poly.pdbx_strand_id
1 'polypeptide(L)'
;MTRPRARKNADGLGGFSVIDPGGNWIRVFRDPATAPMPATTPAGRLAKALANAVVQADSRGSVGQAVRILDSALARPQADDDPVEQVEVLVYRAELAMVLHDPKTAAEMLARVQSVTLTEDESERAAPAFDNAAELAAPLR
;
A
#
# COMPACT_ATOMS: atom_id res chain seq x y z
N MET A 1 -0.52 2.89 14.08
CA MET A 1 -1.77 2.15 13.81
C MET A 1 -1.59 1.36 12.52
N THR A 2 -1.68 0.03 12.55
CA THR A 2 -1.61 -0.81 11.34
C THR A 2 -2.95 -0.79 10.62
N ARG A 3 -2.99 -0.24 9.40
CA ARG A 3 -4.20 -0.26 8.56
C ARG A 3 -4.37 -1.65 7.93
N PRO A 4 -5.56 -2.28 7.98
CA PRO A 4 -5.78 -3.56 7.34
C PRO A 4 -5.69 -3.45 5.81
N ARG A 5 -4.81 -4.24 5.19
CA ARG A 5 -4.70 -4.41 3.73
C ARG A 5 -5.04 -5.84 3.31
N ALA A 6 -5.55 -6.01 2.10
CA ALA A 6 -5.77 -7.31 1.47
C ALA A 6 -4.46 -8.13 1.41
N ARG A 7 -4.46 -9.38 1.92
CA ARG A 7 -3.27 -10.25 1.93
C ARG A 7 -3.49 -11.52 1.09
N LYS A 8 -2.46 -11.93 0.36
CA LYS A 8 -2.45 -13.10 -0.52
C LYS A 8 -2.66 -14.45 0.21
N ASN A 9 -2.32 -14.54 1.49
CA ASN A 9 -2.41 -15.79 2.26
C ASN A 9 -3.79 -16.05 2.88
N ALA A 10 -4.78 -15.21 2.57
CA ALA A 10 -6.15 -15.27 3.08
C ALA A 10 -7.17 -14.99 1.97
N ASP A 11 -6.95 -15.52 0.77
CA ASP A 11 -7.82 -15.30 -0.40
C ASP A 11 -8.03 -13.82 -0.77
N GLY A 12 -7.07 -12.94 -0.43
CA GLY A 12 -7.18 -11.49 -0.65
C GLY A 12 -7.93 -10.75 0.47
N LEU A 13 -8.36 -11.43 1.54
CA LEU A 13 -9.10 -10.84 2.64
C LEU A 13 -8.17 -10.30 3.74
N GLY A 14 -8.47 -9.10 4.23
CA GLY A 14 -7.88 -8.58 5.48
C GLY A 14 -8.64 -9.12 6.70
N GLY A 15 -7.93 -9.50 7.76
CA GLY A 15 -8.54 -10.01 8.99
C GLY A 15 -7.55 -10.25 10.14
N PHE A 16 -8.08 -10.61 11.31
CA PHE A 16 -7.31 -11.01 12.49
C PHE A 16 -8.06 -12.10 13.29
N SER A 17 -7.35 -12.81 14.17
CA SER A 17 -7.92 -13.82 15.06
C SER A 17 -7.61 -13.46 16.51
N VAL A 18 -8.58 -13.65 17.40
CA VAL A 18 -8.45 -13.45 18.85
C VAL A 18 -8.78 -14.76 19.55
N ILE A 19 -7.95 -15.14 20.52
CA ILE A 19 -8.21 -16.26 21.42
C ILE A 19 -8.53 -15.66 22.78
N ASP A 20 -9.71 -15.96 23.33
CA ASP A 20 -10.06 -15.52 24.68
C ASP A 20 -9.45 -16.43 25.77
N PRO A 21 -9.38 -16.00 27.04
CA PRO A 21 -8.81 -16.81 28.13
C PRO A 21 -9.56 -18.12 28.41
N GLY A 22 -10.80 -18.28 27.91
CA GLY A 22 -11.56 -19.52 27.96
C GLY A 22 -11.22 -20.49 26.82
N GLY A 23 -10.38 -20.09 25.88
CA GLY A 23 -9.95 -20.88 24.73
C GLY A 23 -10.86 -20.75 23.51
N ASN A 24 -11.80 -19.80 23.47
CA ASN A 24 -12.61 -19.57 22.28
C ASN A 24 -11.81 -18.82 21.22
N TRP A 25 -12.05 -19.17 19.95
CA TRP A 25 -11.42 -18.52 18.80
C TRP A 25 -12.43 -17.66 18.07
N ILE A 26 -12.18 -16.36 18.02
CA ILE A 26 -12.96 -15.41 17.22
C ILE A 26 -12.11 -15.03 16.01
N ARG A 27 -12.62 -15.29 14.81
CA ARG A 27 -11.98 -14.90 13.55
C ARG A 27 -12.78 -13.76 12.92
N VAL A 28 -12.12 -12.64 12.67
CA VAL A 28 -12.70 -11.47 12.02
C VAL A 28 -12.04 -11.32 10.65
N PHE A 29 -12.84 -11.37 9.60
CA PHE A 29 -12.42 -11.17 8.22
C PHE A 29 -13.44 -10.28 7.51
N ARG A 30 -12.99 -9.53 6.51
CA ARG A 30 -13.88 -8.74 5.66
C ARG A 30 -14.82 -9.69 4.90
N ASP A 31 -16.09 -9.32 4.76
CA ASP A 31 -17.09 -10.12 4.04
C ASP A 31 -16.65 -10.33 2.58
N PRO A 32 -16.49 -11.57 2.09
CA PRO A 32 -16.06 -11.86 0.73
C PRO A 32 -17.00 -11.29 -0.35
N ALA A 33 -18.27 -11.02 -0.04
CA ALA A 33 -19.20 -10.38 -0.98
C ALA A 33 -18.95 -8.87 -1.17
N THR A 34 -18.21 -8.23 -0.25
CA THR A 34 -17.74 -6.83 -0.35
C THR A 34 -16.23 -6.73 -0.48
N ALA A 35 -15.54 -7.86 -0.50
CA ALA A 35 -14.13 -7.93 -0.77
C ALA A 35 -13.90 -7.85 -2.28
N PRO A 36 -12.91 -7.06 -2.74
CA PRO A 36 -12.44 -7.20 -4.11
C PRO A 36 -12.07 -8.66 -4.35
N MET A 37 -12.44 -9.21 -5.52
CA MET A 37 -12.00 -10.54 -5.98
C MET A 37 -10.50 -10.75 -5.65
N PRO A 38 -10.06 -11.98 -5.34
CA PRO A 38 -8.65 -12.25 -5.04
C PRO A 38 -7.81 -11.57 -6.09
N ALA A 39 -7.02 -10.58 -5.64
CA ALA A 39 -6.30 -9.69 -6.52
C ALA A 39 -5.58 -10.55 -7.55
N THR A 40 -5.84 -10.26 -8.83
CA THR A 40 -5.11 -10.82 -9.95
C THR A 40 -3.61 -10.79 -9.61
N THR A 41 -2.85 -11.80 -10.05
CA THR A 41 -1.39 -11.79 -9.89
C THR A 41 -0.89 -10.39 -10.26
N PRO A 42 -0.17 -9.67 -9.36
CA PRO A 42 0.15 -8.27 -9.58
C PRO A 42 0.76 -8.09 -10.96
N ALA A 43 0.04 -7.37 -11.80
CA ALA A 43 0.23 -7.32 -13.24
C ALA A 43 1.15 -6.16 -13.60
N GLY A 44 2.37 -6.19 -13.07
CA GLY A 44 3.31 -5.09 -13.27
C GLY A 44 4.51 -5.23 -12.35
N ARG A 45 5.63 -4.60 -12.71
CA ARG A 45 6.83 -4.60 -11.86
C ARG A 45 6.60 -3.79 -10.59
N LEU A 46 5.90 -2.66 -10.70
CA LEU A 46 5.58 -1.79 -9.56
C LEU A 46 4.57 -2.47 -8.62
N ALA A 47 3.50 -3.09 -9.14
CA ALA A 47 2.59 -3.88 -8.30
C ALA A 47 3.29 -5.04 -7.59
N LYS A 48 4.25 -5.73 -8.24
CA LYS A 48 5.07 -6.76 -7.57
C LYS A 48 5.96 -6.17 -6.47
N ALA A 49 6.58 -5.03 -6.71
CA ALA A 49 7.39 -4.34 -5.71
C ALA A 49 6.54 -3.90 -4.51
N LEU A 50 5.36 -3.33 -4.77
CA LEU A 50 4.38 -2.93 -3.76
C LEU A 50 3.94 -4.13 -2.90
N ALA A 51 3.49 -5.21 -3.53
CA ALA A 51 3.08 -6.43 -2.83
C ALA A 51 4.20 -6.99 -1.94
N ASN A 52 5.44 -7.01 -2.43
CA ASN A 52 6.60 -7.45 -1.65
C ASN A 52 6.89 -6.51 -0.47
N ALA A 53 6.83 -5.19 -0.68
CA ALA A 53 7.05 -4.20 0.37
C ALA A 53 5.98 -4.29 1.47
N VAL A 54 4.71 -4.51 1.10
CA VAL A 54 3.61 -4.75 2.04
C VAL A 54 3.90 -5.99 2.90
N VAL A 55 4.34 -7.10 2.30
CA VAL A 55 4.71 -8.29 3.07
C VAL A 55 5.85 -7.99 4.05
N GLN A 56 6.88 -7.26 3.63
CA GLN A 56 8.01 -6.95 4.51
C GLN A 56 7.60 -6.06 5.68
N ALA A 57 6.88 -4.96 5.46
CA ALA A 57 6.50 -4.06 6.54
C ALA A 57 5.37 -4.62 7.40
N ASP A 58 4.24 -5.02 6.80
CA ASP A 58 3.01 -5.32 7.54
C ASP A 58 2.98 -6.74 8.13
N SER A 59 3.71 -7.68 7.54
CA SER A 59 3.76 -9.07 8.04
C SER A 59 5.03 -9.36 8.82
N ARG A 60 6.16 -8.72 8.48
CA ARG A 60 7.45 -9.01 9.11
C ARG A 60 8.00 -7.86 9.95
N GLY A 61 7.36 -6.69 9.96
CA GLY A 61 7.86 -5.49 10.66
C GLY A 61 9.12 -4.89 10.04
N SER A 62 9.57 -5.39 8.89
CA SER A 62 10.81 -5.02 8.22
C SER A 62 10.63 -3.76 7.35
N VAL A 63 10.26 -2.64 7.97
CA VAL A 63 9.99 -1.37 7.29
C VAL A 63 11.16 -0.91 6.42
N GLY A 64 12.40 -1.02 6.92
CA GLY A 64 13.59 -0.66 6.14
C GLY A 64 13.81 -1.52 4.89
N GLN A 65 13.38 -2.79 4.91
CA GLN A 65 13.45 -3.64 3.71
C GLN A 65 12.35 -3.27 2.70
N ALA A 66 11.15 -2.96 3.19
CA ALA A 66 10.06 -2.47 2.36
C ALA A 66 10.47 -1.19 1.62
N VAL A 67 11.04 -0.22 2.33
CA VAL A 67 11.59 1.03 1.75
C VAL A 67 12.59 0.74 0.64
N ARG A 68 13.58 -0.14 0.86
CA ARG A 68 14.57 -0.47 -0.17
C ARG A 68 13.95 -1.08 -1.43
N ILE A 69 12.92 -1.90 -1.29
CA ILE A 69 12.20 -2.50 -2.43
C ILE A 69 11.52 -1.40 -3.25
N LEU A 70 10.80 -0.49 -2.60
CA LEU A 70 10.10 0.61 -3.28
C LEU A 70 11.09 1.60 -3.93
N ASP A 71 12.14 2.00 -3.20
CA ASP A 71 13.14 2.94 -3.70
C ASP A 71 13.87 2.38 -4.91
N SER A 72 14.22 1.08 -4.88
CA SER A 72 14.85 0.40 -6.03
C SER A 72 13.90 0.32 -7.23
N ALA A 73 12.60 0.15 -6.98
CA ALA A 73 11.60 0.11 -8.04
C ALA A 73 11.41 1.48 -8.69
N LEU A 74 11.34 2.54 -7.89
CA LEU A 74 11.20 3.94 -8.34
C LEU A 74 12.46 4.50 -9.00
N ALA A 75 13.65 4.02 -8.63
CA ALA A 75 14.93 4.47 -9.21
C ALA A 75 15.15 4.01 -10.66
N ARG A 76 14.32 3.07 -11.16
CA ARG A 76 14.42 2.53 -12.53
C ARG A 76 13.05 2.58 -13.21
N PRO A 77 12.57 3.77 -13.61
CA PRO A 77 11.32 3.89 -14.35
C PRO A 77 11.39 3.12 -15.66
N GLN A 78 10.32 2.41 -16.00
CA GLN A 78 10.14 1.74 -17.29
C GLN A 78 9.02 2.42 -18.07
N ALA A 79 9.09 2.39 -19.40
CA ALA A 79 8.11 3.07 -20.25
C ALA A 79 6.70 2.46 -20.18
N ASP A 80 6.62 1.21 -19.73
CA ASP A 80 5.40 0.41 -19.57
C ASP A 80 4.94 0.29 -18.10
N ASP A 81 5.56 1.02 -17.16
CA ASP A 81 5.07 1.07 -15.78
C ASP A 81 3.66 1.73 -15.76
N ASP A 82 2.66 1.07 -15.17
CA ASP A 82 1.30 1.63 -15.02
C ASP A 82 1.35 2.87 -14.11
N PRO A 83 0.89 4.05 -14.58
CA PRO A 83 0.83 5.27 -13.79
C PRO A 83 0.07 5.12 -12.47
N VAL A 84 -0.96 4.27 -12.42
CA VAL A 84 -1.73 4.00 -11.19
C VAL A 84 -0.87 3.23 -10.18
N GLU A 85 -0.13 2.21 -10.62
CA GLU A 85 0.80 1.47 -9.75
C GLU A 85 1.92 2.41 -9.23
N GLN A 86 2.34 3.37 -10.04
CA GLN A 86 3.30 4.39 -9.63
C GLN A 86 2.76 5.26 -8.49
N VAL A 87 1.51 5.72 -8.58
CA VAL A 87 0.83 6.45 -7.50
C VAL A 87 0.79 5.60 -6.24
N GLU A 88 0.32 4.35 -6.32
CA GLU A 88 0.22 3.46 -5.17
C GLU A 88 1.58 3.23 -4.47
N VAL A 89 2.65 3.02 -5.24
CA VAL A 89 4.01 2.86 -4.72
C VAL A 89 4.49 4.13 -4.01
N LEU A 90 4.25 5.31 -4.58
CA LEU A 90 4.64 6.59 -3.98
C LEU A 90 3.88 6.87 -2.68
N VAL A 91 2.56 6.64 -2.67
CA VAL A 91 1.71 6.79 -1.48
C VAL A 91 2.18 5.86 -0.36
N TYR A 92 2.44 4.59 -0.70
CA TYR A 92 2.89 3.65 0.31
C TYR A 92 4.30 3.98 0.83
N ARG A 93 5.18 4.49 -0.03
CA ARG A 93 6.50 4.96 0.40
C ARG A 93 6.41 6.18 1.33
N ALA A 94 5.44 7.06 1.12
CA ALA A 94 5.15 8.19 2.02
C ALA A 94 4.68 7.70 3.39
N GLU A 95 3.78 6.71 3.43
CA GLU A 95 3.33 6.11 4.69
C GLU A 95 4.49 5.48 5.48
N LEU A 96 5.36 4.72 4.81
CA LEU A 96 6.54 4.15 5.47
C LEU A 96 7.50 5.22 5.98
N ALA A 97 7.60 6.37 5.31
CA ALA A 97 8.36 7.51 5.80
C ALA A 97 7.75 8.08 7.09
N MET A 98 6.41 8.19 7.16
CA MET A 98 5.71 8.59 8.39
C MET A 98 5.94 7.60 9.55
N VAL A 99 5.93 6.29 9.26
CA VAL A 99 6.26 5.24 10.24
C VAL A 99 7.69 5.37 10.76
N LEU A 100 8.62 5.80 9.91
CA LEU A 100 10.01 6.05 10.26
C LEU A 100 10.26 7.45 10.85
N HIS A 101 9.20 8.22 11.12
CA HIS A 101 9.29 9.60 11.60
C HIS A 101 10.12 10.52 10.69
N ASP A 102 10.01 10.31 9.37
CA ASP A 102 10.64 11.12 8.33
C ASP A 102 9.59 11.90 7.52
N PRO A 103 9.05 13.01 8.08
CA PRO A 103 8.01 13.79 7.42
C PRO A 103 8.51 14.47 6.14
N LYS A 104 9.82 14.73 6.02
CA LYS A 104 10.41 15.33 4.82
C LYS A 104 10.28 14.40 3.62
N THR A 105 10.68 13.13 3.78
CA THR A 105 10.50 12.14 2.71
C THR A 105 9.03 11.87 2.44
N ALA A 106 8.17 11.86 3.46
CA ALA A 106 6.73 11.73 3.25
C ALA A 106 6.18 12.85 2.35
N ALA A 107 6.52 14.11 2.65
CA ALA A 107 6.11 15.26 1.84
C ALA A 107 6.66 15.19 0.41
N GLU A 108 7.92 14.77 0.22
CA GLU A 108 8.52 14.60 -1.11
C GLU A 108 7.76 13.56 -1.94
N MET A 109 7.43 12.40 -1.36
CA MET A 109 6.69 11.36 -2.06
C MET A 109 5.28 11.81 -2.42
N LEU A 110 4.59 12.52 -1.52
CA LEU A 110 3.26 13.07 -1.79
C LEU A 110 3.29 14.16 -2.87
N ALA A 111 4.34 14.98 -2.92
CA ALA A 111 4.53 15.94 -4.01
C ALA A 111 4.71 15.23 -5.37
N ARG A 112 5.45 14.10 -5.38
CA ARG A 112 5.61 13.27 -6.58
C ARG A 112 4.30 12.61 -7.02
N VAL A 113 3.44 12.19 -6.10
CA VAL A 113 2.09 11.67 -6.42
C VAL A 113 1.32 12.69 -7.27
N GLN A 114 1.36 13.98 -6.88
CA GLN A 114 0.66 15.05 -7.60
C GLN A 114 1.25 15.36 -8.99
N SER A 115 2.43 14.84 -9.31
CA SER A 115 3.08 15.05 -10.61
C SER A 115 2.85 13.90 -11.60
N VAL A 116 2.18 12.83 -11.19
CA VAL A 116 1.86 11.71 -12.09
C VAL A 116 0.72 12.12 -13.01
N THR A 117 0.94 12.04 -14.32
CA THR A 117 -0.09 12.29 -15.33
C THR A 117 -0.97 11.05 -15.47
N LEU A 118 -2.27 11.22 -15.29
CA LEU A 118 -3.28 10.16 -15.41
C LEU A 118 -4.35 10.57 -16.43
N THR A 119 -4.86 9.60 -17.16
CA THR A 119 -6.14 9.67 -17.87
C THR A 119 -7.31 9.67 -16.89
N GLU A 120 -8.53 9.89 -17.39
CA GLU A 120 -9.75 9.87 -16.58
C GLU A 120 -9.96 8.49 -15.93
N ASP A 121 -9.89 7.41 -16.73
CA ASP A 121 -10.01 6.03 -16.24
C ASP A 121 -8.93 5.68 -15.20
N GLU A 122 -7.69 6.14 -15.40
CA GLU A 122 -6.60 5.96 -14.44
C GLU A 122 -6.83 6.74 -13.15
N SER A 123 -7.39 7.94 -13.23
CA SER A 123 -7.71 8.77 -12.07
C SER A 123 -8.79 8.13 -11.21
N GLU A 124 -9.82 7.54 -11.83
CA GLU A 124 -10.84 6.77 -11.12
C GLU A 124 -10.24 5.55 -10.40
N ARG A 125 -9.37 4.80 -11.09
CA ARG A 125 -8.66 3.67 -10.47
C ARG A 125 -7.75 4.10 -9.32
N ALA A 126 -7.09 5.24 -9.44
CA ALA A 126 -6.16 5.77 -8.44
C ALA A 126 -6.85 6.51 -7.28
N ALA A 127 -8.16 6.78 -7.35
CA ALA A 127 -8.88 7.56 -6.34
C ALA A 127 -8.65 7.07 -4.89
N PRO A 128 -8.68 5.75 -4.57
CA PRO A 128 -8.39 5.28 -3.23
C PRO A 128 -6.96 5.60 -2.76
N ALA A 129 -5.99 5.64 -3.68
CA ALA A 129 -4.62 6.01 -3.36
C ALA A 129 -4.49 7.52 -3.09
N PHE A 130 -5.23 8.36 -3.81
CA PHE A 130 -5.30 9.80 -3.57
C PHE A 130 -5.99 10.15 -2.25
N ASP A 131 -7.05 9.44 -1.87
CA ASP A 131 -7.68 9.60 -0.55
C ASP A 131 -6.67 9.33 0.58
N ASN A 132 -5.89 8.25 0.45
CA ASN A 132 -4.82 7.94 1.39
C ASN A 132 -3.73 9.02 1.42
N ALA A 133 -3.33 9.55 0.26
CA ALA A 133 -2.38 10.65 0.17
C ALA A 133 -2.88 11.91 0.89
N ALA A 134 -4.17 12.25 0.76
CA ALA A 134 -4.77 13.41 1.42
C ALA A 134 -4.75 13.26 2.94
N GLU A 135 -5.05 12.08 3.47
CA GLU A 135 -4.95 11.79 4.90
C GLU A 135 -3.51 11.87 5.43
N LEU A 136 -2.53 11.36 4.67
CA LEU A 136 -1.10 11.45 5.02
C LEU A 136 -0.58 12.89 4.96
N ALA A 137 -1.14 13.73 4.10
CA ALA A 137 -0.77 15.14 3.97
C ALA A 137 -1.33 16.01 5.11
N ALA A 138 -2.44 15.63 5.72
CA ALA A 138 -3.09 16.40 6.79
C ALA A 138 -2.17 16.78 7.97
N PRO A 139 -1.34 15.87 8.53
CA PRO A 139 -0.40 16.20 9.61
C PRO A 139 0.88 16.91 9.15
N LEU A 140 1.10 17.11 7.85
CA LEU A 140 2.32 17.72 7.28
C LEU A 140 2.15 19.22 6.95
N ARG A 141 0.98 19.79 7.23
CA ARG A 141 0.67 21.22 7.07
C ARG A 141 0.89 21.97 8.37
#